data_AF-A0A1H1VQG1-F1
#
_entry.id   AF-A0A1H1VQG1-F1
#
_cell.length_a   1.000
_cell.length_b   1.000
_cell.length_c   1.000
_cell.angle_alpha   90.00
_cell.angle_beta   90.00
_cell.angle_gamma   90.00
#
_symmetry.space_group_name_H-M   'P 1'
#
loop_
_entity.id
_entity.type
_entity.pdbx_description
1 polymer ?
#
loop_
_entity_poly.entity_id
_entity_poly.type
_entity_poly.pdbx_seq_one_letter_code
_entity_poly.pdbx_strand_id
1 'polypeptide(L)'
;MNRITATWSKMRRLTRINLIIGFALLLVFGYVAVTAYFGAASQVRYSSNDFPGAKKASTAFLTLSPIQRHIGYYNRGTAEAAVGDFEAAQGDLESALEITPVRDECAVRINLSYVYEKLADEVADQDPDQSDELYDRSLKTLEDAPEECQPKKSEEKQKSNEAKERVEDKKKGQQAKNEGSDSGDSDGSEGDEQQNGESGDDSKKDQGSGEGDEKSDGSGEKSEQEKKREELKKRAEDSEREQQQQGPGGDGGRSAPDKPW
;
A
#
# COMPACT_ATOMS: atom_id res chain seq x y z
N MET A 1 40.07 62.74 25.96
CA MET A 1 40.31 61.90 24.77
C MET A 1 40.02 60.40 25.00
N ASN A 2 40.34 59.81 26.17
CA ASN A 2 40.12 58.37 26.43
C ASN A 2 38.66 57.86 26.44
N ARG A 3 37.66 58.72 26.70
CA ARG A 3 36.24 58.29 26.69
C ARG A 3 35.68 58.06 25.28
N ILE A 4 36.18 58.79 24.28
CA ILE A 4 35.71 58.72 22.88
C ILE A 4 36.32 57.50 22.17
N THR A 5 37.58 57.16 22.45
CA THR A 5 38.22 55.96 21.90
C THR A 5 37.63 54.67 22.50
N ALA A 6 37.26 54.70 23.78
CA ALA A 6 36.58 53.59 24.45
C ALA A 6 35.17 53.34 23.88
N THR A 7 34.38 54.38 23.58
CA THR A 7 33.06 54.21 22.95
C THR A 7 33.17 53.71 21.51
N TRP A 8 34.18 54.15 20.75
CA TRP A 8 34.42 53.69 19.39
C TRP A 8 34.84 52.21 19.30
N SER A 9 35.66 51.75 20.26
CA SER A 9 36.03 50.32 20.37
C SER A 9 34.83 49.43 20.73
N LYS A 10 33.96 49.89 21.64
CA LYS A 10 32.71 49.19 22.01
C LYS A 10 31.73 49.14 20.84
N MET A 11 31.56 50.24 20.10
CA MET A 11 30.70 50.30 18.93
C MET A 11 31.18 49.34 17.84
N ARG A 12 32.48 49.33 17.51
CA ARG A 12 33.06 48.35 16.56
C ARG A 12 32.88 46.89 17.01
N ARG A 13 33.00 46.61 18.30
CA ARG A 13 32.77 45.26 18.86
C ARG A 13 31.31 44.84 18.71
N LEU A 14 30.36 45.73 19.00
CA LEU A 14 28.93 45.48 18.82
C LEU A 14 28.56 45.28 17.36
N THR A 15 29.11 46.10 16.44
CA THR A 15 28.90 45.91 15.00
C THR A 15 29.42 44.57 14.52
N ARG A 16 30.60 44.12 14.98
CA ARG A 16 31.13 42.79 14.63
C ARG A 16 30.26 41.66 15.16
N ILE A 17 29.77 41.77 16.40
CA ILE A 17 28.86 40.77 16.98
C ILE A 17 27.55 40.73 16.18
N ASN A 18 26.97 41.88 15.85
CA ASN A 18 25.75 41.95 15.04
C ASN A 18 25.96 41.38 13.63
N LEU A 19 27.12 41.59 13.01
CA LEU A 19 27.46 40.99 11.72
C LEU A 19 27.56 39.46 11.81
N ILE A 20 28.17 38.92 12.87
CA ILE A 20 28.27 37.47 13.09
C ILE A 20 26.88 36.87 13.32
N ILE A 21 26.06 37.52 14.17
CA ILE A 21 24.67 37.09 14.41
C ILE A 21 23.87 37.16 13.11
N GLY A 22 23.97 38.24 12.35
CA GLY A 22 23.28 38.39 11.07
C GLY A 22 23.69 37.32 10.05
N PHE A 23 24.99 37.01 9.96
CA PHE A 23 25.48 35.93 9.10
C PHE A 23 24.98 34.56 9.55
N ALA A 24 25.00 34.26 10.85
CA ALA A 24 24.45 33.03 11.39
C ALA A 24 22.95 32.89 11.10
N LEU A 25 22.16 33.96 11.26
CA LEU A 25 20.74 33.98 10.92
C LEU A 25 20.50 33.76 9.41
N LEU A 26 21.35 34.30 8.54
CA LEU A 26 21.27 34.05 7.10
C LEU A 26 21.55 32.58 6.75
N LEU A 27 22.53 31.95 7.42
CA LEU A 27 22.80 30.52 7.22
C LEU A 27 21.64 29.65 7.71
N VAL A 28 21.07 29.96 8.88
CA VAL A 28 19.89 29.26 9.40
C VAL A 28 18.70 29.44 8.45
N PHE A 29 18.47 30.66 7.96
CA PHE A 29 17.42 30.93 6.98
C PHE A 29 17.63 30.14 5.68
N GLY A 30 18.85 30.14 5.14
CA GLY A 30 19.20 29.38 3.95
C GLY A 30 18.98 27.88 4.15
N TYR A 31 19.39 27.33 5.30
CA TYR A 31 19.16 25.93 5.64
C TYR A 31 17.68 25.59 5.75
N VAL A 32 16.87 26.39 6.45
CA VAL A 32 15.42 26.19 6.56
C VAL A 32 14.77 26.28 5.17
N ALA A 33 15.17 27.25 4.33
CA ALA A 33 14.65 27.41 2.98
C ALA A 33 14.96 26.20 2.08
N VAL A 34 16.19 25.68 2.14
CA VAL A 34 16.59 24.48 1.38
C VAL A 34 15.82 23.24 1.86
N THR A 35 15.67 23.06 3.17
CA THR A 35 14.84 21.97 3.73
C THR A 35 13.39 22.09 3.26
N ALA A 36 12.78 23.27 3.38
CA ALA A 36 11.40 23.50 2.94
C ALA A 36 11.24 23.26 1.42
N TYR A 37 12.22 23.66 0.61
CA TYR A 37 12.23 23.39 -0.83
C TYR A 37 12.12 21.90 -1.13
N PHE A 38 12.91 21.05 -0.48
CA PHE A 38 12.84 19.60 -0.72
C PHE A 38 11.51 18.99 -0.27
N GLY A 39 10.93 19.49 0.83
CA GLY A 39 9.60 19.05 1.29
C GLY A 39 8.49 19.39 0.29
N ALA A 40 8.53 20.61 -0.26
CA ALA A 40 7.59 21.04 -1.30
C ALA A 40 7.84 20.31 -2.64
N ALA A 41 9.11 20.15 -3.03
CA ALA A 41 9.49 19.45 -4.26
C ALA A 41 9.02 18.00 -4.25
N SER A 42 9.04 17.32 -3.11
CA SER A 42 8.49 15.97 -3.01
C SER A 42 7.01 15.93 -3.36
N GLN A 43 6.19 16.77 -2.71
CA GLN A 43 4.74 16.80 -2.92
C GLN A 43 4.39 17.20 -4.36
N VAL A 44 5.06 18.22 -4.92
CA VAL A 44 4.83 18.66 -6.31
C VAL A 44 5.14 17.53 -7.30
N ARG A 45 6.23 16.80 -7.08
CA ARG A 45 6.60 15.65 -7.92
C ARG A 45 5.62 14.50 -7.76
N TYR A 46 5.19 14.21 -6.54
CA TYR A 46 4.16 13.20 -6.27
C TYR A 46 2.84 13.51 -6.99
N SER A 47 2.36 14.74 -6.89
CA SER A 47 1.15 15.20 -7.60
C SER A 47 1.30 15.15 -9.12
N SER A 48 2.54 15.26 -9.63
CA SER A 48 2.86 15.14 -11.06
C SER A 48 3.18 13.69 -11.48
N ASN A 49 2.94 12.71 -10.61
CA ASN A 49 3.26 11.29 -10.79
C ASN A 49 4.76 11.00 -11.06
N ASP A 50 5.66 11.92 -10.71
CA ASP A 50 7.11 11.70 -10.67
C ASP A 50 7.50 11.08 -9.31
N PHE A 51 7.08 9.84 -9.08
CA PHE A 51 7.34 9.14 -7.82
C PHE A 51 8.83 8.92 -7.52
N PRO A 52 9.69 8.57 -8.50
CA PRO A 52 11.13 8.49 -8.25
C PRO A 52 11.73 9.84 -7.84
N GLY A 53 11.27 10.94 -8.46
CA GLY A 53 11.66 12.29 -8.07
C GLY A 53 11.13 12.69 -6.70
N ALA A 54 9.90 12.29 -6.34
CA ALA A 54 9.31 12.50 -5.03
C ALA A 54 10.12 11.77 -3.94
N LYS A 55 10.40 10.47 -4.12
CA LYS A 55 11.26 9.66 -3.23
C LYS A 55 12.64 10.31 -3.04
N LYS A 56 13.26 10.81 -4.12
CA LYS A 56 14.55 11.50 -4.04
C LYS A 56 14.47 12.80 -3.24
N ALA A 57 13.44 13.61 -3.46
CA ALA A 57 13.22 14.85 -2.73
C ALA A 57 12.92 14.59 -1.23
N SER A 58 12.09 13.60 -0.90
CA SER A 58 11.84 13.17 0.48
C SER A 58 13.10 12.67 1.18
N THR A 59 13.95 11.93 0.46
CA THR A 59 15.23 11.45 1.01
C THR A 59 16.16 12.61 1.35
N ALA A 60 16.25 13.62 0.47
CA ALA A 60 16.99 14.85 0.74
C ALA A 60 16.38 15.61 1.94
N PHE A 61 15.06 15.70 2.03
CA PHE A 61 14.36 16.31 3.15
C PHE A 61 14.69 15.59 4.48
N LEU A 62 14.64 14.26 4.53
CA LEU A 62 14.99 13.46 5.71
C LEU A 62 16.44 13.63 6.15
N THR A 63 17.34 13.86 5.19
CA THR A 63 18.76 14.13 5.47
C THR A 63 18.95 15.52 6.09
N LEU A 64 18.13 16.48 5.68
CA LEU A 64 18.23 17.87 6.11
C LEU A 64 17.40 18.20 7.34
N SER A 65 16.24 17.57 7.56
CA SER A 65 15.29 17.93 8.61
C SER A 65 15.48 17.07 9.86
N PRO A 66 15.93 17.63 11.00
CA PRO A 66 16.04 16.87 12.24
C PRO A 66 14.73 16.84 13.04
N ILE A 67 13.81 17.79 12.81
CA ILE A 67 12.62 17.99 13.66
C ILE A 67 11.35 17.42 13.00
N GLN A 68 11.13 17.70 11.71
CA GLN A 68 9.89 17.35 11.01
C GLN A 68 10.05 16.06 10.19
N ARG A 69 10.77 15.07 10.74
CA ARG A 69 11.14 13.85 10.01
C ARG A 69 9.92 13.05 9.54
N HIS A 70 8.81 13.07 10.29
CA HIS A 70 7.56 12.42 9.90
C HIS A 70 7.08 12.83 8.51
N ILE A 71 7.22 14.11 8.12
CA ILE A 71 6.85 14.59 6.77
C ILE A 71 7.68 13.90 5.69
N GLY A 72 8.97 13.73 5.95
CA GLY A 72 9.89 13.08 5.01
C GLY A 72 9.60 11.59 4.87
N TYR A 73 9.33 10.91 5.99
CA TYR A 73 8.94 9.51 6.01
C TYR A 73 7.61 9.28 5.31
N TYR A 74 6.57 10.05 5.66
CA TYR A 74 5.27 10.01 4.99
C TYR A 74 5.42 10.19 3.48
N ASN A 75 6.07 11.26 3.03
CA ASN A 75 6.21 11.54 1.61
C ASN A 75 7.03 10.48 0.86
N ARG A 76 8.03 9.87 1.51
CA ARG A 76 8.85 8.82 0.89
C ARG A 76 8.07 7.51 0.80
N GLY A 77 7.45 7.08 1.89
CA GLY A 77 6.63 5.86 1.93
C GLY A 77 5.43 5.94 0.99
N THR A 78 4.74 7.08 0.91
CA THR A 78 3.66 7.30 -0.06
C THR A 78 4.16 7.22 -1.51
N ALA A 79 5.34 7.76 -1.82
CA ALA A 79 5.94 7.65 -3.14
C ALA A 79 6.41 6.23 -3.48
N GLU A 80 6.85 5.45 -2.49
CA GLU A 80 7.23 4.04 -2.61
C GLU A 80 6.02 3.15 -2.87
N ALA A 81 4.94 3.34 -2.11
CA ALA A 81 3.70 2.61 -2.32
C ALA A 81 3.09 2.90 -3.71
N ALA A 82 3.20 4.14 -4.20
CA ALA A 82 2.73 4.49 -5.55
C ALA A 82 3.50 3.80 -6.70
N VAL A 83 4.68 3.23 -6.43
CA VAL A 83 5.43 2.41 -7.40
C VAL A 83 5.37 0.92 -7.08
N GLY A 84 4.55 0.50 -6.12
CA GLY A 84 4.39 -0.89 -5.69
C GLY A 84 5.52 -1.40 -4.79
N ASP A 85 6.38 -0.52 -4.26
CA ASP A 85 7.42 -0.89 -3.30
C ASP A 85 6.82 -0.89 -1.89
N PHE A 86 5.88 -1.82 -1.64
CA PHE A 86 5.05 -1.83 -0.43
C PHE A 86 5.84 -2.17 0.83
N GLU A 87 6.86 -3.03 0.75
CA GLU A 87 7.75 -3.33 1.88
C GLU A 87 8.52 -2.09 2.33
N ALA A 88 9.12 -1.33 1.40
CA ALA A 88 9.80 -0.09 1.75
C ALA A 88 8.82 0.96 2.29
N ALA A 89 7.65 1.08 1.64
CA ALA A 89 6.61 2.00 2.06
C ALA A 89 6.10 1.72 3.48
N GLN A 90 5.97 0.44 3.87
CA GLN A 90 5.57 0.05 5.21
C GLN A 90 6.54 0.62 6.24
N GLY A 91 7.84 0.35 6.10
CA GLY A 91 8.84 0.80 7.07
C GLY A 91 8.88 2.33 7.22
N ASP A 92 8.69 3.05 6.13
CA ASP A 92 8.60 4.51 6.16
C ASP A 92 7.32 5.03 6.79
N LEU A 93 6.16 4.47 6.45
CA LEU A 93 4.88 4.92 7.00
C LEU A 93 4.72 4.55 8.48
N GLU A 94 5.26 3.42 8.92
CA GLU A 94 5.39 3.07 10.34
C GLU A 94 6.29 4.09 11.06
N SER A 95 7.47 4.39 10.49
CA SER A 95 8.38 5.41 11.03
C SER A 95 7.72 6.78 11.06
N ALA A 96 6.88 7.12 10.07
CA ALA A 96 6.11 8.35 10.09
C ALA A 96 5.14 8.32 11.28
N LEU A 97 4.31 7.29 11.39
CA LEU A 97 3.26 7.20 12.41
C LEU A 97 3.82 7.31 13.84
N GLU A 98 4.97 6.70 14.11
CA GLU A 98 5.63 6.74 15.42
C GLU A 98 5.94 8.17 15.92
N ILE A 99 6.29 9.07 15.00
CA ILE A 99 6.75 10.44 15.33
C ILE A 99 5.84 11.55 14.75
N THR A 100 4.69 11.18 14.22
CA THR A 100 3.72 12.12 13.65
C THR A 100 2.89 12.77 14.77
N PRO A 101 2.69 14.09 14.76
CA PRO A 101 1.72 14.73 15.64
C PRO A 101 0.30 14.25 15.33
N VAL A 102 -0.56 14.07 16.34
CA VAL A 102 -1.96 13.60 16.22
C VAL A 102 -2.73 14.23 15.04
N ARG A 103 -2.52 15.52 14.78
CA ARG A 103 -3.19 16.26 13.69
C ARG A 103 -2.90 15.75 12.28
N ASP A 104 -1.76 15.09 12.09
CA ASP A 104 -1.25 14.64 10.81
C ASP A 104 -1.34 13.10 10.67
N GLU A 105 -1.73 12.38 11.74
CA GLU A 105 -1.80 10.91 11.74
C GLU A 105 -2.80 10.34 10.74
N CYS A 106 -3.84 11.09 10.38
CA CYS A 106 -4.93 10.60 9.56
C CYS A 106 -4.44 10.14 8.19
N ALA A 107 -3.70 11.00 7.49
CA ALA A 107 -3.16 10.67 6.18
C ALA A 107 -2.16 9.50 6.26
N VAL A 108 -1.32 9.48 7.31
CA VAL A 108 -0.35 8.40 7.54
C VAL A 108 -1.05 7.05 7.72
N ARG A 109 -2.07 6.99 8.57
CA ARG A 109 -2.81 5.76 8.87
C ARG A 109 -3.56 5.21 7.67
N ILE A 110 -4.21 6.07 6.88
CA ILE A 110 -4.93 5.60 5.70
C ILE A 110 -3.93 5.11 4.64
N ASN A 111 -2.77 5.76 4.48
CA ASN A 111 -1.70 5.27 3.57
C ASN A 111 -1.06 3.97 4.07
N LEU A 112 -0.83 3.83 5.38
CA LEU A 112 -0.29 2.61 5.96
C LEU A 112 -1.27 1.44 5.87
N SER A 113 -2.56 1.68 6.08
CA SER A 113 -3.63 0.70 5.86
C SER A 113 -3.66 0.21 4.41
N TYR A 114 -3.53 1.12 3.43
CA TYR A 114 -3.41 0.74 2.03
C TYR A 114 -2.19 -0.16 1.78
N VAL A 115 -1.03 0.16 2.37
CA VAL A 115 0.18 -0.66 2.23
C VAL A 115 0.00 -2.05 2.83
N TYR A 116 -0.58 -2.17 4.04
CA TYR A 116 -0.88 -3.47 4.63
C TYR A 116 -1.86 -4.29 3.80
N GLU A 117 -2.88 -3.64 3.22
CA GLU A 117 -3.81 -4.32 2.31
C GLU A 117 -3.08 -4.90 1.09
N LYS A 118 -2.17 -4.12 0.48
CA LYS A 118 -1.42 -4.57 -0.70
C LYS A 118 -0.43 -5.69 -0.38
N LEU A 119 0.27 -5.60 0.76
CA LEU A 119 1.13 -6.68 1.24
C LEU A 119 0.31 -7.96 1.52
N ALA A 120 -0.90 -7.83 2.07
CA ALA A 120 -1.80 -8.96 2.27
C ALA A 120 -2.18 -9.60 0.92
N ASP A 121 -2.57 -8.78 -0.07
CA ASP A 121 -2.89 -9.24 -1.43
C ASP A 121 -1.72 -10.03 -2.05
N GLU A 122 -0.47 -9.59 -1.85
CA GLU A 122 0.75 -10.21 -2.43
C GLU A 122 1.04 -11.61 -1.86
N VAL A 123 0.75 -11.82 -0.57
CA VAL A 123 1.01 -13.09 0.11
C VAL A 123 -0.22 -13.98 0.21
N ALA A 124 -1.41 -13.50 -0.18
CA ALA A 124 -2.69 -14.20 -0.04
C ALA A 124 -2.67 -15.66 -0.52
N ASP A 125 -2.09 -15.93 -1.69
CA ASP A 125 -2.05 -17.29 -2.25
C ASP A 125 -0.87 -18.13 -1.73
N GLN A 126 0.15 -17.50 -1.14
CA GLN A 126 1.39 -18.15 -0.69
C GLN A 126 1.37 -18.49 0.80
N ASP A 127 0.90 -17.55 1.62
CA ASP A 127 0.82 -17.62 3.07
C ASP A 127 -0.49 -16.94 3.51
N PRO A 128 -1.62 -17.69 3.51
CA PRO A 128 -2.92 -17.12 3.86
C PRO A 128 -3.03 -16.65 5.31
N ASP A 129 -2.26 -17.27 6.22
CA ASP A 129 -2.22 -16.86 7.63
C ASP A 129 -1.52 -15.49 7.75
N GLN A 130 -0.38 -15.32 7.08
CA GLN A 130 0.30 -14.02 7.01
C GLN A 130 -0.58 -12.96 6.33
N SER A 131 -1.30 -13.32 5.28
CA SER A 131 -2.27 -12.42 4.63
C SER A 131 -3.35 -11.95 5.59
N ASP A 132 -3.92 -12.86 6.38
CA ASP A 132 -4.96 -12.52 7.36
C ASP A 132 -4.42 -11.60 8.46
N GLU A 133 -3.19 -11.82 8.94
CA GLU A 133 -2.52 -10.93 9.90
C GLU A 133 -2.30 -9.51 9.35
N LEU A 134 -1.94 -9.40 8.07
CA LEU A 134 -1.74 -8.11 7.39
C LEU A 134 -3.06 -7.36 7.19
N TYR A 135 -4.14 -8.06 6.81
CA TYR A 135 -5.47 -7.45 6.78
C TYR A 135 -5.91 -6.97 8.16
N ASP A 136 -5.67 -7.74 9.21
CA ASP A 136 -5.96 -7.32 10.59
C ASP A 136 -5.16 -6.09 11.00
N ARG A 137 -3.89 -6.02 10.60
CA ARG A 137 -3.06 -4.84 10.86
C ARG A 137 -3.55 -3.61 10.09
N SER A 138 -4.04 -3.80 8.86
CA SER A 138 -4.68 -2.73 8.08
C SER A 138 -5.92 -2.18 8.78
N LEU A 139 -6.85 -3.04 9.18
CA LEU A 139 -8.07 -2.65 9.89
C LEU A 139 -7.74 -1.96 11.22
N LYS A 140 -6.84 -2.56 12.00
CA LYS A 140 -6.40 -1.99 13.28
C LYS A 140 -5.79 -0.59 13.12
N THR A 141 -5.01 -0.36 12.07
CA THR A 141 -4.40 0.96 11.81
C THR A 141 -5.46 2.05 11.62
N LEU A 142 -6.57 1.73 10.96
CA LEU A 142 -7.72 2.62 10.78
C LEU A 142 -8.55 2.76 12.06
N GLU A 143 -8.72 1.68 12.82
CA GLU A 143 -9.48 1.69 14.08
C GLU A 143 -8.79 2.49 15.19
N ASP A 144 -7.46 2.40 15.27
CA ASP A 144 -6.63 3.12 16.23
C ASP A 144 -6.48 4.62 15.87
N ALA A 145 -7.16 5.11 14.82
CA ALA A 145 -7.10 6.50 14.41
C ALA A 145 -7.75 7.43 15.47
N PRO A 146 -7.10 8.56 15.81
CA PRO A 146 -7.64 9.49 16.81
C PRO A 146 -8.97 10.12 16.34
N GLU A 147 -9.80 10.61 17.27
CA GLU A 147 -11.11 11.20 16.95
C GLU A 147 -10.99 12.39 15.98
N GLU A 148 -9.86 13.11 16.03
CA GLU A 148 -9.51 14.19 15.10
C GLU A 148 -9.44 13.73 13.64
N CYS A 149 -9.19 12.45 13.38
CA CYS A 149 -9.25 11.83 12.05
C CYS A 149 -10.66 11.48 11.58
N GLN A 150 -11.66 11.68 12.45
CA GLN A 150 -13.06 11.44 12.14
C GLN A 150 -13.92 12.73 12.19
N PRO A 151 -13.52 13.89 11.61
CA PRO A 151 -14.41 15.03 11.55
C PRO A 151 -15.70 14.65 10.82
N LYS A 152 -16.85 15.13 11.31
CA LYS A 152 -18.13 14.87 10.65
C LYS A 152 -18.09 15.43 9.22
N LYS A 153 -18.18 14.54 8.21
CA LYS A 153 -18.15 14.84 6.77
C LYS A 153 -16.80 15.34 6.23
N SER A 154 -15.69 14.75 6.65
CA SER A 154 -14.40 14.97 5.97
C SER A 154 -14.13 13.91 4.89
N GLU A 155 -13.33 14.28 3.89
CA GLU A 155 -12.89 13.38 2.82
C GLU A 155 -12.05 12.22 3.38
N GLU A 156 -11.23 12.50 4.39
CA GLU A 156 -10.39 11.52 5.08
C GLU A 156 -11.24 10.46 5.80
N LYS A 157 -12.35 10.87 6.44
CA LYS A 157 -13.27 9.93 7.06
C LYS A 157 -13.95 9.02 6.04
N GLN A 158 -14.32 9.57 4.88
CA GLN A 158 -14.89 8.77 3.79
C GLN A 158 -13.86 7.75 3.28
N LYS A 159 -12.65 8.20 2.94
CA LYS A 159 -11.54 7.34 2.50
C LYS A 159 -11.22 6.24 3.51
N SER A 160 -11.17 6.58 4.81
CA SER A 160 -10.94 5.61 5.87
C SER A 160 -12.04 4.56 5.97
N ASN A 161 -13.31 4.94 5.81
CA ASN A 161 -14.42 3.99 5.84
C ASN A 161 -14.43 3.09 4.61
N GLU A 162 -14.19 3.66 3.42
CA GLU A 162 -14.10 2.91 2.16
C GLU A 162 -12.94 1.91 2.21
N ALA A 163 -11.77 2.33 2.73
CA ALA A 163 -10.64 1.44 2.95
C ALA A 163 -11.00 0.30 3.91
N LYS A 164 -11.68 0.62 5.03
CA LYS A 164 -12.11 -0.40 6.01
C LYS A 164 -13.04 -1.44 5.38
N GLU A 165 -14.08 -1.00 4.67
CA GLU A 165 -15.05 -1.89 4.01
C GLU A 165 -14.35 -2.78 2.98
N ARG A 166 -13.49 -2.19 2.15
CA ARG A 166 -12.72 -2.93 1.14
C ARG A 166 -11.83 -4.01 1.76
N VAL A 167 -11.11 -3.68 2.83
CA VAL A 167 -10.23 -4.63 3.53
C VAL A 167 -11.04 -5.75 4.17
N GLU A 168 -12.17 -5.45 4.81
CA GLU A 168 -13.05 -6.47 5.40
C GLU A 168 -13.59 -7.44 4.34
N ASP A 169 -13.98 -6.93 3.17
CA ASP A 169 -14.50 -7.76 2.08
C ASP A 169 -13.41 -8.66 1.48
N LYS A 170 -12.20 -8.14 1.30
CA LYS A 170 -11.05 -8.93 0.85
C LYS A 170 -10.70 -10.03 1.84
N LYS A 171 -10.63 -9.71 3.14
CA LYS A 171 -10.37 -10.70 4.21
C LYS A 171 -11.41 -11.82 4.20
N LYS A 172 -12.70 -11.49 4.17
CA LYS A 172 -13.78 -12.51 4.09
C LYS A 172 -13.67 -13.36 2.83
N GLY A 173 -13.35 -12.74 1.70
CA GLY A 173 -13.12 -13.43 0.44
C GLY A 173 -11.96 -14.43 0.52
N GLN A 174 -10.88 -14.06 1.21
CA GLN A 174 -9.71 -14.91 1.41
C GLN A 174 -10.01 -16.09 2.34
N GLN A 175 -10.67 -15.85 3.47
CA GLN A 175 -11.08 -16.91 4.40
C GLN A 175 -12.00 -17.94 3.73
N ALA A 176 -12.95 -17.48 2.91
CA ALA A 176 -13.82 -18.36 2.15
C ALA A 176 -13.09 -19.18 1.07
N LYS A 177 -11.94 -18.71 0.55
CA LYS A 177 -11.10 -19.52 -0.35
C LYS A 177 -10.37 -20.62 0.41
N ASN A 178 -9.88 -20.34 1.62
CA ASN A 178 -9.15 -21.30 2.44
C ASN A 178 -10.06 -22.43 2.94
N GLU A 179 -11.25 -22.10 3.46
CA GLU A 179 -12.24 -23.10 3.91
C GLU A 179 -12.76 -23.97 2.76
N GLY A 180 -12.86 -23.42 1.55
CA GLY A 180 -13.24 -24.17 0.34
C GLY A 180 -12.14 -25.08 -0.21
N SER A 181 -10.88 -24.94 0.26
CA SER A 181 -9.75 -25.79 -0.14
C SER A 181 -9.56 -26.99 0.80
N ASP A 182 -10.15 -26.97 2.00
CA ASP A 182 -9.98 -28.02 3.03
C ASP A 182 -11.08 -29.10 3.01
N SER A 183 -12.04 -28.99 2.08
CA SER A 183 -13.17 -29.94 1.95
C SER A 183 -13.02 -30.92 0.77
N GLY A 184 -11.81 -31.10 0.25
CA GLY A 184 -11.55 -31.91 -0.93
C GLY A 184 -10.29 -32.77 -0.86
N ASP A 185 -10.09 -33.54 0.22
CA ASP A 185 -9.38 -34.83 0.17
C ASP A 185 -9.41 -35.51 1.55
N SER A 186 -10.47 -36.28 1.79
CA SER A 186 -10.51 -37.34 2.81
C SER A 186 -11.70 -38.25 2.49
N ASP A 187 -11.62 -38.99 1.38
CA ASP A 187 -12.37 -40.23 1.24
C ASP A 187 -11.41 -41.41 1.26
N GLY A 188 -11.76 -42.39 2.10
CA GLY A 188 -10.84 -43.33 2.70
C GLY A 188 -10.30 -44.39 1.75
N SER A 189 -9.06 -44.81 2.02
CA SER A 189 -8.55 -46.10 1.57
C SER A 189 -8.11 -46.91 2.78
N GLU A 190 -9.07 -47.63 3.35
CA GLU A 190 -8.83 -48.92 4.01
C GLU A 190 -9.45 -50.01 3.16
N GLY A 191 -8.65 -50.99 2.74
CA GLY A 191 -9.12 -52.14 1.97
C GLY A 191 -8.01 -52.89 1.24
N ASP A 192 -7.04 -53.42 1.98
CA ASP A 192 -6.25 -54.57 1.54
C ASP A 192 -7.19 -55.79 1.44
N GLU A 193 -7.25 -56.45 0.28
CA GLU A 193 -7.11 -57.91 0.18
C GLU A 193 -6.95 -58.39 -1.28
N GLN A 194 -6.11 -59.40 -1.42
CA GLN A 194 -5.51 -59.95 -2.62
C GLN A 194 -6.49 -60.75 -3.50
N GLN A 195 -6.27 -60.75 -4.82
CA GLN A 195 -6.34 -61.98 -5.62
C GLN A 195 -5.46 -61.91 -6.87
N ASN A 196 -4.50 -62.83 -6.95
CA ASN A 196 -3.73 -63.17 -8.14
C ASN A 196 -4.59 -63.98 -9.14
N GLY A 197 -4.43 -63.72 -10.42
CA GLY A 197 -4.98 -64.53 -11.51
C GLY A 197 -4.40 -64.13 -12.86
N GLU A 198 -3.62 -65.04 -13.44
CA GLU A 198 -2.68 -64.88 -14.56
C GLU A 198 -3.34 -65.01 -15.95
N SER A 199 -2.71 -64.39 -16.97
CA SER A 199 -2.56 -64.83 -18.38
C SER A 199 -3.22 -64.01 -19.52
N GLY A 200 -2.34 -63.55 -20.43
CA GLY A 200 -2.52 -63.43 -21.89
C GLY A 200 -3.32 -62.24 -22.39
N ASP A 201 -3.09 -61.62 -23.55
CA ASP A 201 -2.21 -61.87 -24.69
C ASP A 201 -2.27 -60.59 -25.57
N ASP A 202 -1.27 -60.42 -26.42
CA ASP A 202 -1.05 -59.32 -27.36
C ASP A 202 -2.25 -58.98 -28.28
N SER A 203 -2.43 -57.70 -28.63
CA SER A 203 -2.28 -57.21 -30.01
C SER A 203 -2.92 -55.85 -30.33
N LYS A 204 -2.25 -55.19 -31.28
CA LYS A 204 -2.48 -53.89 -31.94
C LYS A 204 -3.79 -53.73 -32.75
N LYS A 205 -4.08 -52.44 -33.00
CA LYS A 205 -4.84 -51.83 -34.15
C LYS A 205 -6.35 -52.11 -34.13
N ASP A 206 -7.25 -51.25 -34.62
CA ASP A 206 -7.19 -50.13 -35.55
C ASP A 206 -8.41 -49.21 -35.31
N GLN A 207 -8.41 -48.08 -36.00
CA GLN A 207 -9.43 -47.02 -36.09
C GLN A 207 -10.89 -47.48 -36.15
N GLY A 208 -11.76 -46.73 -35.47
CA GLY A 208 -13.22 -46.78 -35.63
C GLY A 208 -13.85 -45.49 -35.11
N SER A 209 -14.21 -44.62 -36.04
CA SER A 209 -15.04 -43.43 -35.85
C SER A 209 -16.33 -43.74 -35.09
N GLY A 210 -16.59 -42.99 -34.02
CA GLY A 210 -17.87 -42.94 -33.34
C GLY A 210 -18.12 -41.52 -32.85
N GLU A 211 -18.87 -40.75 -33.63
CA GLU A 211 -19.58 -39.57 -33.12
C GLU A 211 -20.50 -40.03 -31.99
N GLY A 212 -20.26 -39.47 -30.81
CA GLY A 212 -21.07 -39.67 -29.62
C GLY A 212 -21.08 -38.36 -28.85
N ASP A 213 -21.95 -37.45 -29.31
CA ASP A 213 -22.40 -36.30 -28.52
C ASP A 213 -23.08 -36.82 -27.24
N GLU A 214 -22.31 -37.02 -26.18
CA GLU A 214 -22.86 -37.11 -24.83
C GLU A 214 -22.69 -35.74 -24.16
N LYS A 215 -23.66 -34.87 -24.47
CA LYS A 215 -24.11 -33.84 -23.54
C LYS A 215 -24.58 -34.54 -22.26
N SER A 216 -23.70 -34.66 -21.28
CA SER A 216 -24.14 -34.83 -19.90
C SER A 216 -24.57 -33.45 -19.40
N ASP A 217 -25.86 -33.15 -19.61
CA ASP A 217 -26.59 -32.10 -18.91
C ASP A 217 -26.69 -32.49 -17.42
N GLY A 218 -25.57 -32.32 -16.71
CA GLY A 218 -25.55 -32.28 -15.25
C GLY A 218 -25.86 -30.84 -14.82
N SER A 219 -27.13 -30.45 -14.86
CA SER A 219 -27.61 -29.22 -14.24
C SER A 219 -27.52 -29.35 -12.71
N GLY A 220 -26.30 -29.32 -12.17
CA GLY A 220 -26.09 -29.05 -10.76
C GLY A 220 -26.47 -27.61 -10.51
N GLU A 221 -27.55 -27.38 -9.77
CA GLU A 221 -27.78 -26.06 -9.18
C GLU A 221 -26.55 -25.72 -8.35
N LYS A 222 -25.73 -24.79 -8.85
CA LYS A 222 -24.63 -24.22 -8.08
C LYS A 222 -25.22 -23.73 -6.75
N SER A 223 -24.57 -24.10 -5.65
CA SER A 223 -25.01 -23.66 -4.33
C SER A 223 -25.05 -22.13 -4.29
N GLU A 224 -25.94 -21.54 -3.49
CA GLU A 224 -26.03 -20.08 -3.35
C GLU A 224 -24.69 -19.46 -2.90
N GLN A 225 -23.88 -20.20 -2.14
CA GLN A 225 -22.52 -19.78 -1.78
C GLN A 225 -21.59 -19.74 -2.98
N GLU A 226 -21.66 -20.71 -3.89
CA GLU A 226 -20.81 -20.78 -5.08
C GLU A 226 -21.18 -19.68 -6.08
N LYS A 227 -22.47 -19.40 -6.26
CA LYS A 227 -22.94 -18.26 -7.06
C LYS A 227 -22.42 -16.93 -6.48
N LYS A 228 -22.53 -16.75 -5.16
CA LYS A 228 -22.04 -15.54 -4.48
C LYS A 228 -20.52 -15.41 -4.58
N ARG A 229 -19.78 -16.52 -4.54
CA ARG A 229 -18.31 -16.56 -4.72
C ARG A 229 -17.89 -16.20 -6.14
N GLU A 230 -18.60 -16.71 -7.15
CA GLU A 230 -18.36 -16.32 -8.55
C GLU A 230 -18.74 -14.86 -8.81
N GLU A 231 -19.79 -14.35 -8.17
CA GLU A 231 -20.17 -12.94 -8.24
C GLU A 231 -19.13 -12.03 -7.61
N LEU A 232 -18.57 -12.41 -6.45
CA LEU A 232 -17.49 -11.66 -5.80
C LEU A 232 -16.18 -11.71 -6.59
N LYS A 233 -15.81 -12.87 -7.16
CA LYS A 233 -14.65 -12.98 -8.05
C LYS A 233 -14.84 -12.15 -9.31
N LYS A 234 -16.01 -12.22 -9.95
CA LYS A 234 -16.33 -11.36 -11.09
C LYS A 234 -16.28 -9.90 -10.72
N ARG A 235 -16.78 -9.50 -9.54
CA ARG A 235 -16.72 -8.11 -9.11
C ARG A 235 -15.30 -7.63 -8.82
N ALA A 236 -14.45 -8.49 -8.28
CA ALA A 236 -13.03 -8.21 -8.09
C ALA A 236 -12.30 -8.10 -9.44
N GLU A 237 -12.50 -9.06 -10.34
CA GLU A 237 -11.94 -9.08 -11.70
C GLU A 237 -12.49 -7.94 -12.56
N ASP A 238 -13.76 -7.56 -12.39
CA ASP A 238 -14.40 -6.44 -13.08
C ASP A 238 -13.93 -5.12 -12.51
N SER A 239 -13.65 -5.03 -11.21
CA SER A 239 -12.96 -3.87 -10.63
C SER A 239 -11.54 -3.75 -11.20
N GLU A 240 -10.80 -4.85 -11.30
CA GLU A 240 -9.48 -4.90 -11.93
C GLU A 240 -9.55 -4.60 -13.44
N ARG A 241 -10.61 -5.03 -14.13
CA ARG A 241 -10.82 -4.77 -15.56
C ARG A 241 -11.31 -3.36 -15.84
N GLU A 242 -12.14 -2.76 -15.00
CA GLU A 242 -12.52 -1.35 -15.08
C GLU A 242 -11.31 -0.45 -14.78
N GLN A 243 -10.38 -0.91 -13.94
CA GLN A 243 -9.07 -0.30 -13.76
C GLN A 243 -8.18 -0.46 -15.01
N GLN A 244 -8.29 -1.55 -15.77
CA GLN A 244 -7.54 -1.77 -17.02
C GLN A 244 -8.16 -1.13 -18.27
N GLN A 245 -9.48 -0.95 -18.32
CA GLN A 245 -10.23 -0.45 -19.49
C GLN A 245 -10.37 1.07 -19.54
N GLN A 246 -9.92 1.80 -18.51
CA GLN A 246 -9.75 3.25 -18.57
C GLN A 246 -8.49 3.63 -19.37
N GLY A 247 -8.62 3.51 -20.68
CA GLY A 247 -7.78 4.15 -21.69
C GLY A 247 -8.21 3.72 -23.10
N PRO A 248 -8.03 4.52 -24.17
CA PRO A 248 -7.33 5.81 -24.29
C PRO A 248 -8.18 6.92 -24.95
N GLY A 249 -8.11 8.15 -24.44
CA GLY A 249 -8.71 9.30 -25.14
C GLY A 249 -8.63 10.63 -24.40
N GLY A 250 -7.44 11.25 -24.38
CA GLY A 250 -7.30 12.66 -23.96
C GLY A 250 -5.96 13.01 -23.31
N ASP A 251 -4.95 13.20 -24.16
CA ASP A 251 -3.68 13.91 -23.92
C ASP A 251 -2.69 13.36 -22.85
N GLY A 252 -1.91 12.37 -23.28
CA GLY A 252 -0.45 12.46 -23.14
C GLY A 252 0.21 12.33 -21.76
N GLY A 253 0.27 11.10 -21.21
CA GLY A 253 1.50 10.62 -20.55
C GLY A 253 1.35 9.88 -19.22
N ARG A 254 1.19 8.55 -19.30
CA ARG A 254 1.12 7.51 -18.23
C ARG A 254 -0.16 7.49 -17.40
N SER A 255 -0.93 6.40 -17.54
CA SER A 255 -1.91 5.96 -16.55
C SER A 255 -1.23 5.99 -15.18
N ALA A 256 -1.72 6.84 -14.28
CA ALA A 256 -1.16 6.91 -12.95
C ALA A 256 -1.40 5.56 -12.27
N PRO A 257 -0.39 4.90 -11.71
CA PRO A 257 -0.61 3.74 -10.86
C PRO A 257 -1.58 4.11 -9.74
N ASP A 258 -2.39 3.13 -9.32
CA ASP A 258 -3.25 3.26 -8.14
C ASP A 258 -2.36 3.70 -6.98
N LYS A 259 -2.57 4.92 -6.50
CA LYS A 259 -1.64 5.58 -5.58
C LYS A 259 -2.30 5.85 -4.24
N PRO A 260 -1.56 5.76 -3.13
CA PRO A 260 -2.07 6.15 -1.83
C PRO A 260 -2.50 7.63 -1.83
N TRP A 261 -3.35 7.99 -0.87
CA TRP A 261 -3.98 9.30 -0.74
C TRP A 261 -2.98 10.41 -0.40
#